data_AF-A0A2A8BYW5-F1
#
_entry.id   AF-A0A2A8BYW5-F1
#
_cell.length_a   1.000
_cell.length_b   1.000
_cell.length_c   1.000
_cell.angle_alpha   90.00
_cell.angle_beta   90.00
_cell.angle_gamma   90.00
#
_symmetry.space_group_name_H-M   'P 1'
#
loop_
_entity.id
_entity.type
_entity.pdbx_description
1 polymer ?
#
loop_
_entity_poly.entity_id
_entity_poly.type
_entity_poly.pdbx_seq_one_letter_code
_entity_poly.pdbx_strand_id
1 'polypeptide(L)'
;MTKQLNIIEALSMPVGTKFKITHSMDSKFIGEKVVIREFGLRNVKTLYHINDRGSENKLAATEMMVTTKFEEYQEVEYLPTDFTALASSNNRKVYIKECGSYRELSVYKDFQDFGVYDTDDLRRTAFYEKKVNGVFETK
;
A
#
# COMPACT_ATOMS: atom_id res chain seq x y z
N MET A 1 5.21 12.55 -15.41
CA MET A 1 5.87 13.34 -14.36
C MET A 1 5.01 13.29 -13.12
N THR A 2 5.53 12.82 -11.98
CA THR A 2 4.85 12.88 -10.68
C THR A 2 4.74 14.34 -10.26
N LYS A 3 3.55 14.75 -9.79
CA LYS A 3 3.30 16.13 -9.36
C LYS A 3 4.01 16.37 -8.02
N GLN A 4 4.83 17.42 -7.95
CA GLN A 4 5.40 17.88 -6.70
C GLN A 4 4.40 18.74 -5.93
N LEU A 5 4.25 18.45 -4.64
CA LEU A 5 3.34 19.10 -3.72
C LEU A 5 4.13 19.83 -2.65
N ASN A 6 3.62 20.98 -2.20
CA ASN A 6 4.06 21.61 -0.96
C ASN A 6 3.37 20.98 0.26
N ILE A 7 3.75 21.38 1.48
CA ILE A 7 3.19 20.79 2.70
C ILE A 7 1.67 20.99 2.86
N ILE A 8 1.12 22.13 2.44
CA ILE A 8 -0.33 22.41 2.53
C ILE A 8 -1.08 21.49 1.56
N GLU A 9 -0.57 21.36 0.33
CA GLU A 9 -1.13 20.45 -0.67
C GLU A 9 -1.03 18.99 -0.21
N ALA A 10 0.12 18.57 0.34
CA ALA A 10 0.29 17.24 0.89
C ALA A 10 -0.74 17.00 2.01
N LEU A 11 -0.84 17.86 3.02
CA LEU A 11 -1.79 17.70 4.13
C LEU A 11 -3.27 17.75 3.71
N SER A 12 -3.59 18.28 2.54
CA SER A 12 -4.96 18.22 1.99
C SER A 12 -5.37 16.81 1.54
N MET A 13 -4.39 15.94 1.26
CA MET A 13 -4.61 14.59 0.75
C MET A 13 -5.25 13.67 1.81
N PRO A 14 -5.85 12.53 1.40
CA PRO A 14 -6.46 11.58 2.33
C PRO A 14 -5.49 11.06 3.40
N VAL A 15 -6.05 10.67 4.55
CA VAL A 15 -5.29 9.98 5.60
C VAL A 15 -4.79 8.65 5.05
N GLY A 16 -3.53 8.32 5.33
CA GLY A 16 -2.87 7.14 4.79
C GLY A 16 -2.16 7.35 3.46
N THR A 17 -2.32 8.50 2.80
CA THR A 17 -1.50 8.82 1.63
C THR A 17 -0.03 8.93 2.04
N LYS A 18 0.83 8.21 1.30
CA LYS A 18 2.27 8.21 1.48
C LYS A 18 2.92 9.15 0.48
N PHE A 19 3.98 9.82 0.92
CA PHE A 19 4.80 10.68 0.08
C PHE A 19 6.28 10.36 0.25
N LYS A 20 7.06 10.69 -0.76
CA LYS A 20 8.50 10.77 -0.70
C LYS A 20 8.91 12.23 -0.68
N ILE A 21 9.82 12.59 0.22
CA ILE A 21 10.40 13.94 0.26
C ILE A 21 11.40 14.06 -0.90
N THR A 22 11.17 15.01 -1.80
CA THR A 22 12.03 15.23 -2.96
C THR A 22 12.90 16.47 -2.84
N HIS A 23 12.54 17.39 -1.95
CA HIS A 23 13.32 18.58 -1.64
C HIS A 23 13.14 18.96 -0.18
N SER A 24 14.22 19.32 0.51
CA SER A 24 14.24 19.79 1.90
C SER A 24 15.52 20.63 2.12
N MET A 25 15.47 21.60 3.02
CA MET A 25 16.66 22.34 3.45
C MET A 25 17.64 21.46 4.25
N ASP A 26 17.15 20.43 4.94
CA ASP A 26 18.00 19.39 5.51
C ASP A 26 18.01 18.20 4.56
N SER A 27 19.16 18.02 3.91
CA SER A 27 19.44 16.95 2.94
C SER A 27 19.18 15.55 3.48
N LYS A 28 19.23 15.34 4.81
CA LYS A 28 18.97 14.04 5.42
C LYS A 28 17.54 13.56 5.23
N PHE A 29 16.59 14.47 5.01
CA PHE A 29 15.21 14.10 4.75
C PHE A 29 14.94 13.82 3.27
N ILE A 30 15.84 14.16 2.35
CA ILE A 30 15.61 13.92 0.92
C ILE A 30 15.65 12.42 0.66
N GLY A 31 14.58 11.90 0.07
CA GLY A 31 14.40 10.48 -0.20
C GLY A 31 13.57 9.74 0.85
N GLU A 32 13.39 10.33 2.03
CA GLU A 32 12.63 9.75 3.13
C GLU A 32 11.14 9.65 2.80
N LYS A 33 10.48 8.63 3.39
CA LYS A 33 9.05 8.39 3.23
C LYS A 33 8.26 9.01 4.38
N VAL A 34 7.11 9.56 4.07
CA VAL A 34 6.16 10.11 5.05
C VAL A 34 4.74 9.65 4.76
N VAL A 35 3.87 9.65 5.77
CA VAL A 35 2.45 9.30 5.64
C VAL A 35 1.58 10.28 6.40
N ILE A 36 0.39 10.55 5.87
CA ILE A 36 -0.60 11.38 6.57
C ILE A 36 -1.33 10.55 7.61
N ARG A 37 -1.36 11.04 8.85
CA ARG A 37 -2.18 10.52 9.94
C ARG A 37 -2.96 11.64 10.60
N GLU A 38 -4.03 11.27 11.28
CA GLU A 38 -4.75 12.18 12.17
C GLU A 38 -4.09 12.20 13.54
N PHE A 39 -4.05 13.39 14.15
CA PHE A 39 -3.49 13.59 15.47
C PHE A 39 -4.43 14.39 16.37
N GLY A 40 -4.59 13.90 17.60
CA GLY A 40 -5.33 14.56 18.67
C GLY A 40 -6.85 14.51 18.50
N LEU A 41 -7.56 15.06 19.49
CA LEU A 41 -9.03 15.02 19.59
C LEU A 41 -9.77 15.80 18.48
N ARG A 42 -9.05 16.58 17.68
CA ARG A 42 -9.59 17.39 16.57
C ARG A 42 -9.28 16.80 15.19
N ASN A 43 -8.78 15.57 15.12
CA ASN A 43 -8.43 14.86 13.88
C ASN A 43 -7.56 15.72 12.93
N VAL A 44 -6.58 16.42 13.50
CA VAL A 44 -5.72 17.30 12.71
C VAL A 44 -4.78 16.43 11.88
N LYS A 45 -4.81 16.58 10.56
CA LYS A 45 -3.89 15.87 9.67
C LYS A 45 -2.46 16.35 9.89
N THR A 46 -1.54 15.41 10.02
CA THR A 46 -0.12 15.68 10.20
C THR A 46 0.72 14.62 9.50
N LEU A 47 1.97 14.94 9.20
CA LEU A 47 2.90 14.03 8.55
C LEU A 47 3.66 13.22 9.60
N TYR A 48 3.76 11.92 9.35
CA TYR A 48 4.59 11.00 10.10
C TYR A 48 5.70 10.49 9.18
N HIS A 49 6.93 10.52 9.67
CA HIS A 49 8.08 9.89 9.03
C HIS A 49 8.00 8.38 9.17
N ILE A 50 8.23 7.66 8.08
CA ILE A 50 8.30 6.19 8.07
C ILE A 50 9.77 5.81 8.03
N ASN A 51 10.26 5.16 9.08
CA ASN A 51 11.62 4.63 9.09
C ASN A 51 11.75 3.33 8.27
N ASP A 52 12.98 2.86 8.06
CA ASP A 52 13.26 1.61 7.33
C ASP A 52 12.61 0.34 7.93
N ARG A 53 12.22 0.39 9.20
CA ARG A 53 11.54 -0.69 9.92
C ARG A 53 10.01 -0.55 9.88
N GLY A 54 9.48 0.44 9.15
CA GLY A 54 8.04 0.72 9.04
C GLY A 54 7.42 1.42 10.26
N SER A 55 8.21 1.85 11.24
CA SER A 55 7.71 2.62 12.38
C SER A 55 7.46 4.07 11.98
N GLU A 56 6.34 4.62 12.48
CA GLU A 56 5.89 5.96 12.16
C GLU A 56 6.20 6.94 13.30
N ASN A 57 6.96 8.00 13.02
CA ASN A 57 7.28 9.06 13.97
C ASN A 57 6.68 10.38 13.51
N LYS A 58 5.92 11.06 14.38
CA LYS A 58 5.31 12.35 14.05
C LYS A 58 6.40 13.37 13.69
N LEU A 59 6.29 14.00 12.53
CA LEU A 59 7.20 15.07 12.14
C LEU A 59 6.80 16.37 12.82
N ALA A 60 7.78 17.05 13.40
CA ALA A 60 7.59 18.39 13.93
C ALA A 60 7.37 19.37 12.77
N ALA A 61 6.35 20.22 12.88
CA ALA A 61 6.16 21.33 11.95
C ALA A 61 7.20 22.42 12.25
N THR A 62 8.29 22.41 11.50
CA THR A 62 9.35 23.42 11.58
C THR A 62 9.24 24.39 10.41
N GLU A 63 9.94 25.53 10.45
CA GLU A 63 9.99 26.46 9.30
C GLU A 63 10.54 25.77 8.03
N MET A 64 11.43 24.79 8.20
CA MET A 64 12.03 24.02 7.10
C MET A 64 10.98 23.24 6.31
N MET A 65 9.97 22.70 7.00
CA MET A 65 8.87 21.93 6.42
C MET A 65 8.03 22.75 5.41
N VAL A 66 8.00 24.08 5.53
CA VAL A 66 7.26 24.95 4.61
C VAL A 66 7.87 24.93 3.20
N THR A 67 9.19 24.79 3.13
CA THR A 67 9.94 24.75 1.86
C THR A 67 10.06 23.35 1.27
N THR A 68 9.76 22.31 2.06
CA THR A 68 9.86 20.91 1.66
C THR A 68 8.88 20.58 0.54
N LYS A 69 9.34 19.80 -0.45
CA LYS A 69 8.52 19.27 -1.55
C LYS A 69 8.33 17.77 -1.41
N PHE A 70 7.15 17.32 -1.79
CA PHE A 70 6.68 15.96 -1.64
C PHE A 70 6.21 15.44 -3.00
N GLU A 71 6.48 14.18 -3.29
CA GLU A 71 5.84 13.46 -4.40
C GLU A 71 5.05 12.29 -3.83
N GLU A 72 3.85 12.05 -4.37
CA GLU A 72 3.05 10.91 -3.94
C GLU A 72 3.83 9.61 -4.17
N TYR A 73 3.93 8.80 -3.11
CA TYR A 73 4.62 7.53 -3.15
C TYR A 73 3.59 6.41 -3.05
N GLN A 74 3.60 5.54 -4.06
CA GLN A 74 2.81 4.32 -4.06
C GLN A 74 3.70 3.16 -3.67
N GLU A 75 3.44 2.60 -2.49
CA GLU A 75 4.06 1.34 -2.08
C GLU A 75 3.27 0.21 -2.73
N VAL A 76 3.91 -0.48 -3.67
CA VAL A 76 3.35 -1.65 -4.34
C VAL A 76 3.99 -2.88 -3.71
N GLU A 77 3.21 -3.65 -2.96
CA GLU A 77 3.62 -4.94 -2.40
C GLU A 77 2.97 -6.07 -3.19
N TYR A 78 3.71 -7.17 -3.38
CA TYR A 78 3.23 -8.39 -4.01
C TYR A 78 3.24 -9.50 -2.96
N LEU A 79 2.06 -9.88 -2.47
CA LEU A 79 1.93 -10.93 -1.44
C LEU A 79 1.62 -12.26 -2.12
N PRO A 80 2.30 -13.36 -1.74
CA PRO A 80 1.98 -14.68 -2.28
C PRO A 80 0.55 -15.05 -1.90
N THR A 81 -0.26 -15.43 -2.90
CA THR A 81 -1.65 -15.83 -2.67
C THR A 81 -1.69 -17.12 -1.85
N ASP A 82 -2.42 -17.09 -0.73
CA ASP A 82 -2.64 -18.28 0.10
C ASP A 82 -3.77 -19.14 -0.49
N PHE A 83 -3.38 -20.22 -1.16
CA PHE A 83 -4.29 -21.19 -1.77
C PHE A 83 -4.75 -22.30 -0.80
N THR A 84 -4.50 -22.19 0.52
CA THR A 84 -4.93 -23.20 1.49
C THR A 84 -6.45 -23.27 1.67
N ALA A 85 -7.16 -22.19 1.32
CA ALA A 85 -8.60 -22.07 1.45
C ALA A 85 -9.39 -22.62 0.24
N LEU A 86 -8.72 -23.17 -0.77
CA LEU A 86 -9.35 -23.83 -1.92
C LEU A 86 -10.05 -25.12 -1.44
N ALA A 87 -11.35 -25.04 -1.17
CA ALA A 87 -12.15 -26.19 -0.77
C ALA A 87 -12.24 -27.22 -1.91
N SER A 88 -12.10 -28.50 -1.56
CA SER A 88 -12.12 -29.66 -2.47
C SER A 88 -13.39 -29.81 -3.33
N SER A 89 -14.44 -29.04 -3.05
CA SER A 89 -15.70 -29.06 -3.79
C SER A 89 -15.77 -28.09 -4.97
N ASN A 90 -14.87 -27.10 -5.07
CA ASN A 90 -14.84 -26.17 -6.22
C ASN A 90 -13.42 -25.62 -6.48
N ASN A 91 -12.70 -26.28 -7.37
CA ASN A 91 -11.35 -25.95 -7.83
C ASN A 91 -11.22 -24.62 -8.63
N ARG A 92 -12.30 -23.83 -8.74
CA ARG A 92 -12.31 -22.54 -9.46
C ARG A 92 -12.56 -21.33 -8.57
N LYS A 93 -12.53 -21.49 -7.24
CA LYS A 93 -12.83 -20.42 -6.27
C LYS A 93 -11.65 -20.17 -5.34
N VAL A 94 -11.07 -18.97 -5.36
CA VAL A 94 -10.04 -18.55 -4.38
C VAL A 94 -10.71 -17.82 -3.23
N TYR A 95 -10.24 -18.12 -2.03
CA TYR A 95 -10.68 -17.52 -0.78
C TYR A 95 -9.48 -16.86 -0.11
N ILE A 96 -9.69 -15.68 0.48
CA ILE A 96 -8.69 -15.03 1.34
C ILE A 96 -9.10 -15.23 2.80
N LYS A 97 -8.10 -15.49 3.65
CA LYS A 97 -8.27 -15.46 5.11
C LYS A 97 -8.13 -14.03 5.63
N GLU A 98 -9.22 -13.44 6.08
CA GLU A 98 -9.29 -12.09 6.65
C GLU A 98 -9.87 -12.16 8.07
N CYS A 99 -9.15 -11.65 9.07
CA CYS A 99 -9.60 -11.56 10.46
C CYS A 99 -10.20 -12.86 11.05
N GLY A 100 -9.66 -14.02 10.67
CA GLY A 100 -10.16 -15.33 11.13
C GLY A 100 -11.35 -15.89 10.34
N SER A 101 -11.78 -15.22 9.28
CA SER A 101 -12.85 -15.65 8.36
C SER A 101 -12.32 -15.83 6.94
N TYR A 102 -12.94 -16.69 6.13
CA TYR A 102 -12.62 -16.84 4.71
C TYR A 102 -13.62 -16.06 3.87
N ARG A 103 -13.13 -15.18 2.99
CA ARG A 103 -13.94 -14.40 2.05
C ARG A 103 -13.66 -14.86 0.62
N GLU A 104 -14.71 -15.13 -0.16
CA GLU A 104 -14.60 -15.46 -1.60
C GLU A 104 -14.10 -14.21 -2.35
N LEU A 105 -12.95 -14.32 -3.01
CA LEU A 105 -12.32 -13.18 -3.68
C LEU A 105 -12.82 -13.02 -5.12
N SER A 106 -12.91 -14.14 -5.85
CA SER A 106 -13.33 -14.16 -7.25
C SER A 106 -13.62 -15.59 -7.73
N VAL A 107 -14.56 -15.72 -8.67
CA VAL A 107 -14.68 -16.87 -9.57
C VAL A 107 -13.83 -16.53 -10.78
N TYR A 108 -12.67 -17.16 -10.93
CA TYR A 108 -11.83 -16.87 -12.08
C TYR A 108 -12.46 -17.43 -13.36
N LYS A 109 -12.41 -16.63 -14.43
CA LYS A 109 -12.60 -17.14 -15.80
C LYS A 109 -11.43 -18.06 -16.14
N ASP A 110 -11.69 -19.01 -17.01
CA ASP A 110 -10.74 -20.02 -17.50
C ASP A 110 -9.37 -19.40 -17.82
N PHE A 111 -8.32 -19.81 -17.09
CA PHE A 111 -6.94 -19.34 -17.28
C PHE A 111 -6.11 -20.29 -18.15
N GLN A 112 -6.77 -21.18 -18.90
CA GLN A 112 -6.11 -22.10 -19.84
C GLN A 112 -5.20 -21.38 -20.84
N ASP A 113 -5.58 -20.19 -21.29
CA ASP A 113 -4.78 -19.35 -22.20
C ASP A 113 -3.44 -18.91 -21.57
N PHE A 114 -3.32 -18.97 -20.25
CA PHE A 114 -2.11 -18.68 -19.47
C PHE A 114 -1.40 -19.95 -18.97
N GLY A 115 -1.82 -21.13 -19.45
CA GLY A 115 -1.24 -22.42 -19.07
C GLY A 115 -1.63 -22.91 -17.67
N VAL A 116 -2.72 -22.36 -17.10
CA VAL A 116 -3.22 -22.73 -15.77
C VAL A 116 -4.49 -23.56 -15.95
N TYR A 117 -4.39 -24.86 -15.71
CA TYR A 117 -5.48 -25.81 -15.92
C TYR A 117 -6.19 -26.18 -14.60
N ASP A 118 -5.48 -26.08 -13.48
CA ASP A 118 -6.01 -26.38 -12.16
C ASP A 118 -5.36 -25.55 -11.03
N THR A 119 -5.71 -25.91 -9.80
CA THR A 119 -5.23 -25.27 -8.57
C THR A 119 -3.78 -25.59 -8.23
N ASP A 120 -3.25 -26.71 -8.72
CA ASP A 120 -1.84 -27.07 -8.55
C ASP A 120 -0.97 -26.24 -9.51
N ASP A 121 -1.45 -25.96 -10.71
CA ASP A 121 -0.83 -25.00 -11.63
C ASP A 121 -0.84 -23.58 -11.03
N LEU A 122 -1.94 -23.15 -10.41
CA LEU A 122 -2.00 -21.88 -9.67
C LEU A 122 -0.93 -21.81 -8.56
N ARG A 123 -0.76 -22.89 -7.79
CA ARG A 123 0.24 -22.98 -6.71
C ARG A 123 1.67 -22.96 -7.24
N ARG A 124 1.92 -23.55 -8.41
CA ARG A 124 3.26 -23.58 -9.05
C ARG A 124 3.63 -22.27 -9.74
N THR A 125 2.64 -21.53 -10.24
CA THR A 125 2.84 -20.33 -11.05
C THR A 125 3.12 -19.07 -10.23
N ALA A 126 3.19 -19.17 -8.89
CA ALA A 126 3.48 -18.06 -7.99
C ALA A 126 2.60 -16.83 -8.27
N PHE A 127 1.30 -16.97 -8.01
CA PHE A 127 0.39 -15.84 -8.05
C PHE A 127 0.65 -14.91 -6.87
N TYR A 128 0.70 -13.61 -7.18
CA TYR A 128 0.88 -12.56 -6.19
C TYR A 128 -0.27 -11.57 -6.26
N GLU A 129 -0.83 -11.25 -5.11
CA GLU A 129 -1.79 -10.15 -4.98
C GLU A 129 -1.04 -8.83 -4.93
N LYS A 130 -1.46 -7.88 -5.77
CA LYS A 130 -0.92 -6.52 -5.78
C LYS A 130 -1.65 -5.70 -4.70
N LYS A 131 -0.87 -5.20 -3.74
CA LYS A 131 -1.34 -4.29 -2.71
C LYS A 131 -0.74 -2.92 -2.96
N VAL A 132 -1.58 -1.91 -3.06
CA VAL A 132 -1.15 -0.51 -3.23
C VAL A 132 -1.49 0.24 -1.97
N ASN A 133 -0.48 0.77 -1.28
CA ASN A 133 -0.65 1.55 -0.04
C ASN A 133 -1.50 0.85 1.04
N GLY A 134 -1.38 -0.47 1.14
CA GLY A 134 -2.11 -1.23 2.16
C GLY A 134 -3.49 -1.76 1.69
N VAL A 135 -3.96 -1.38 0.51
CA VAL A 135 -5.25 -1.81 -0.06
C VAL A 135 -5.01 -2.81 -1.19
N PHE A 136 -5.76 -3.93 -1.18
CA PHE A 136 -5.72 -4.89 -2.28
C PHE A 136 -6.36 -4.28 -3.53
N GLU A 137 -5.59 -4.16 -4.61
CA GLU A 137 -6.16 -3.88 -5.93
C GLU A 137 -6.61 -5.22 -6.53
N THR A 138 -7.91 -5.45 -6.59
CA THR A 138 -8.45 -6.50 -7.47
C THR A 138 -8.28 -6.05 -8.91
N LYS A 139 -7.53 -6.83 -9.69
CA LYS A 139 -7.63 -6.83 -11.16
C LYS A 139 -8.41 -8.04 -11.61
#